data_AF-A0A3N4KZ71-F1
#
_entry.id   AF-A0A3N4KZ71-F1
#
_cell.length_a   1.000
_cell.length_b   1.000
_cell.length_c   1.000
_cell.angle_alpha   90.00
_cell.angle_beta   90.00
_cell.angle_gamma   90.00
#
_symmetry.space_group_name_H-M   'P 1'
#
loop_
_entity.id
_entity.type
_entity.pdbx_description
1 polymer ?
#
loop_
_entity_poly.entity_id
_entity_poly.type
_entity_poly.pdbx_seq_one_letter_code
_entity_poly.pdbx_strand_id
1 'polypeptide(L)'
;MPRYRLAPQNPFPAALLDALTAYLYLLHPPPGALHKPIPASKIIISGDSAGGNLSFALLQLLLHLHRAGDNEDGYEVIPLSGPMHAPKITWQGAPHEAPLPCGIVGASPWVDVSRCFGERFTHKDGTVGSEESCKGFDYLPTPREERARKYKYSPAWPEDVGRSHFYTHDALVAHPLVSPIMAESWSGSPPMWISVGDECLRDANLYFAHRLVELGASLRFLHFTSMPHVFQGTIPHLAVSRRSFEDMAEFLDIVFGRKEGGVKVGEYRVHPVTLEEVAVDRAGLTLGGLTVEDVKALMVKEVKEWAKKSEGIEAKL
;
A
#
# COMPACT_ATOMS: atom_id res chain seq x y z
N MET A 1 1.13 -3.31 17.64
CA MET A 1 0.27 -2.83 16.54
C MET A 1 -0.63 -1.74 17.07
N PRO A 2 -0.58 -0.50 16.54
CA PRO A 2 -1.54 0.53 16.92
C PRO A 2 -2.95 0.05 16.56
N ARG A 3 -3.90 0.19 17.48
CA ARG A 3 -5.33 -0.01 17.18
C ARG A 3 -5.84 1.25 16.48
N TYR A 4 -5.51 1.38 15.20
CA TYR A 4 -5.99 2.50 14.39
C TYR A 4 -7.51 2.42 14.20
N ARG A 5 -8.14 3.58 14.06
CA ARG A 5 -9.58 3.71 13.84
C ARG A 5 -9.95 3.10 12.49
N LEU A 6 -11.07 2.37 12.47
CA LEU A 6 -11.55 1.63 11.31
C LEU A 6 -12.69 2.36 10.60
N ALA A 7 -12.73 2.20 9.29
CA ALA A 7 -13.90 2.47 8.48
C ALA A 7 -14.97 1.37 8.71
N PRO A 8 -16.27 1.70 8.60
CA PRO A 8 -16.80 2.99 8.16
C PRO A 8 -16.93 4.06 9.25
N GLN A 9 -16.78 3.72 10.52
CA GLN A 9 -16.94 4.64 11.67
C GLN A 9 -16.00 5.85 11.55
N ASN A 10 -14.79 5.60 11.04
CA ASN A 10 -13.75 6.59 10.85
C ASN A 10 -13.14 6.37 9.45
N PRO A 11 -13.73 6.96 8.40
CA PRO A 11 -13.18 6.87 7.06
C PRO A 11 -11.80 7.53 6.97
N PHE A 12 -11.16 7.40 5.81
CA PHE A 12 -10.00 8.20 5.44
C PHE A 12 -10.22 9.69 5.79
N PRO A 13 -9.26 10.37 6.43
CA PRO A 13 -7.88 9.94 6.69
C PRO A 13 -7.61 9.35 8.09
N ALA A 14 -8.62 8.89 8.84
CA ALA A 14 -8.46 8.56 10.26
C ALA A 14 -7.35 7.53 10.56
N ALA A 15 -7.32 6.40 9.83
CA ALA A 15 -6.29 5.37 10.03
C ALA A 15 -4.88 5.89 9.71
N LEU A 16 -4.75 6.74 8.68
CA LEU A 16 -3.48 7.39 8.30
C LEU A 16 -2.99 8.35 9.39
N LEU A 17 -3.89 9.15 9.97
CA LEU A 17 -3.57 10.03 11.09
C LEU A 17 -3.16 9.25 12.34
N ASP A 18 -3.79 8.12 12.61
CA ASP A 18 -3.42 7.24 13.73
C ASP A 18 -2.05 6.59 13.50
N ALA A 19 -1.73 6.20 12.25
CA ALA A 19 -0.44 5.66 11.88
C ALA A 19 0.68 6.71 12.00
N LEU A 20 0.43 7.95 11.54
CA LEU A 20 1.35 9.07 11.73
C LEU A 20 1.55 9.35 13.23
N THR A 21 0.47 9.40 14.00
CA THR A 21 0.51 9.58 15.47
C THR A 21 1.35 8.51 16.14
N ALA A 22 1.18 7.24 15.75
CA ALA A 22 1.97 6.13 16.28
C ALA A 22 3.45 6.27 15.91
N TYR A 23 3.77 6.68 14.69
CA TYR A 23 5.15 6.90 14.25
C TYR A 23 5.82 8.03 15.06
N LEU A 24 5.13 9.16 15.24
CA LEU A 24 5.63 10.27 16.05
C LEU A 24 5.76 9.93 17.53
N TYR A 25 4.87 9.09 18.06
CA TYR A 25 4.99 8.59 19.43
C TYR A 25 6.24 7.72 19.60
N LEU A 26 6.62 6.90 18.60
CA LEU A 26 7.85 6.10 18.63
C LEU A 26 9.11 7.00 18.60
N LEU A 27 9.10 8.01 17.74
CA LEU A 27 10.22 8.95 17.58
C LEU A 27 10.35 9.88 18.80
N HIS A 28 9.23 10.44 19.26
CA HIS A 28 9.14 11.51 20.26
C HIS A 28 8.09 11.16 21.32
N PRO A 29 8.35 10.15 22.16
CA PRO A 29 7.42 9.76 23.21
C PRO A 29 7.23 10.88 24.25
N PRO A 30 6.00 11.07 24.77
CA PRO A 30 5.75 12.02 25.86
C PRO A 30 6.46 11.60 27.16
N PRO A 31 6.62 12.53 28.12
CA PRO A 31 7.07 12.19 29.47
C PRO A 31 6.23 11.06 30.09
N GLY A 32 6.89 10.03 30.63
CA GLY A 32 6.22 8.88 31.24
C GLY A 32 5.82 7.76 30.26
N ALA A 33 6.13 7.87 28.98
CA ALA A 33 5.93 6.79 28.02
C ALA A 33 6.70 5.51 28.39
N LEU A 34 6.19 4.37 27.91
CA LEU A 34 6.76 3.05 28.17
C LEU A 34 8.10 2.77 27.44
N HIS A 35 8.56 3.69 26.60
CA HIS A 35 9.81 3.55 25.87
C HIS A 35 10.52 4.90 25.71
N LYS A 36 11.82 4.83 25.42
CA LYS A 36 12.64 5.99 25.04
C LYS A 36 12.44 6.32 23.56
N PRO A 37 12.80 7.55 23.12
CA PRO A 37 12.86 7.88 21.69
C PRO A 37 13.56 6.78 20.88
N ILE A 38 12.91 6.33 19.80
CA ILE A 38 13.47 5.33 18.90
C ILE A 38 13.99 6.06 17.65
N PRO A 39 15.28 5.96 17.31
CA PRO A 39 15.79 6.55 16.09
C PRO A 39 15.07 5.99 14.86
N ALA A 40 14.77 6.84 13.87
CA ALA A 40 14.12 6.41 12.63
C ALA A 40 14.91 5.33 11.86
N SER A 41 16.24 5.34 12.02
CA SER A 41 17.16 4.31 11.52
C SER A 41 16.93 2.91 12.12
N LYS A 42 16.09 2.82 13.16
CA LYS A 42 15.69 1.60 13.85
C LYS A 42 14.18 1.34 13.76
N ILE A 43 13.47 2.03 12.87
CA ILE A 43 12.03 1.84 12.63
C ILE A 43 11.80 1.40 11.19
N ILE A 44 11.11 0.27 11.04
CA ILE A 44 10.54 -0.19 9.78
C ILE A 44 9.02 -0.16 9.93
N ILE A 45 8.34 0.38 8.91
CA ILE A 45 6.88 0.36 8.84
C ILE A 45 6.47 -0.87 8.04
N SER A 46 5.52 -1.64 8.56
CA SER A 46 5.12 -2.90 7.95
C SER A 46 3.61 -3.10 8.07
N GLY A 47 3.02 -3.69 7.04
CA GLY A 47 1.65 -4.17 7.10
C GLY A 47 1.32 -5.11 5.93
N ASP A 48 0.25 -5.86 6.13
CA ASP A 48 -0.33 -6.76 5.15
C ASP A 48 -1.65 -6.21 4.60
N SER A 49 -2.01 -6.50 3.35
CA SER A 49 -3.31 -6.12 2.77
C SER A 49 -3.61 -4.62 2.95
N ALA A 50 -4.73 -4.26 3.61
CA ALA A 50 -5.07 -2.88 3.97
C ALA A 50 -4.06 -2.22 4.94
N GLY A 51 -3.36 -2.98 5.79
CA GLY A 51 -2.22 -2.49 6.57
C GLY A 51 -1.00 -2.19 5.71
N GLY A 52 -0.83 -2.94 4.62
CA GLY A 52 0.16 -2.66 3.58
C GLY A 52 -0.16 -1.35 2.85
N ASN A 53 -1.43 -1.12 2.47
CA ASN A 53 -1.90 0.17 1.96
C ASN A 53 -1.54 1.31 2.92
N LEU A 54 -1.91 1.17 4.20
CA LEU A 54 -1.67 2.17 5.23
C LEU A 54 -0.17 2.46 5.42
N SER A 55 0.67 1.44 5.32
CA SER A 55 2.12 1.58 5.37
C SER A 55 2.63 2.48 4.23
N PHE A 56 2.27 2.15 2.99
CA PHE A 56 2.68 2.94 1.82
C PHE A 56 2.06 4.34 1.79
N ALA A 57 0.82 4.50 2.25
CA ALA A 57 0.18 5.80 2.40
C ALA A 57 0.90 6.68 3.43
N LEU A 58 1.32 6.11 4.56
CA LEU A 58 2.11 6.83 5.57
C LEU A 58 3.48 7.23 5.02
N LEU A 59 4.17 6.33 4.32
CA LEU A 59 5.43 6.67 3.68
C LEU A 59 5.26 7.80 2.66
N GLN A 60 4.22 7.74 1.83
CA GLN A 60 3.96 8.78 0.85
C GLN A 60 3.63 10.13 1.51
N LEU A 61 2.91 10.13 2.63
CA LEU A 61 2.69 11.34 3.43
C LEU A 61 4.02 11.91 3.94
N LEU A 62 4.88 11.07 4.54
CA LEU A 62 6.18 11.52 5.02
C LEU A 62 7.07 12.05 3.88
N LEU A 63 7.11 11.37 2.74
CA LEU A 63 7.83 11.85 1.55
C LEU A 63 7.29 13.19 1.06
N HIS A 64 5.98 13.39 1.09
CA HIS A 64 5.36 14.66 0.73
C HIS A 64 5.79 15.78 1.70
N LEU A 65 5.78 15.51 3.01
CA LEU A 65 6.27 16.47 4.02
C LEU A 65 7.74 16.83 3.80
N HIS A 66 8.60 15.85 3.47
CA HIS A 66 10.01 16.10 3.14
C HIS A 66 10.18 16.98 1.89
N ARG A 67 9.28 16.87 0.91
CA ARG A 67 9.32 17.67 -0.33
C ARG A 67 8.74 19.07 -0.15
N ALA A 68 7.78 19.24 0.75
CA ALA A 68 7.20 20.54 1.06
C ALA A 68 8.17 21.46 1.82
N GLY A 69 9.16 20.89 2.52
CA GLY A 69 10.14 21.64 3.33
C GLY A 69 9.51 22.37 4.53
N ASP A 70 10.30 23.23 5.19
CA ASP A 70 9.85 24.09 6.31
C ASP A 70 9.10 25.36 5.81
N ASN A 71 8.46 25.32 4.63
CA ASN A 71 7.83 26.49 4.02
C ASN A 71 6.63 26.96 4.84
N GLU A 72 6.71 28.17 5.40
CA GLU A 72 5.59 28.83 6.12
C GLU A 72 4.35 29.03 5.23
N ASP A 73 4.52 29.05 3.90
CA ASP A 73 3.46 29.31 2.90
C ASP A 73 2.95 28.06 2.15
N GLY A 74 3.43 26.85 2.49
CA GLY A 74 2.76 25.57 2.23
C GLY A 74 2.62 25.04 0.79
N TYR A 75 3.02 25.77 -0.26
CA TYR A 75 2.72 25.34 -1.66
C TYR A 75 3.84 25.43 -2.71
N GLU A 76 5.03 25.95 -2.40
CA GLU A 76 6.16 25.88 -3.35
C GLU A 76 6.89 24.53 -3.26
N VAL A 77 6.93 23.80 -4.37
CA VAL A 77 7.69 22.56 -4.55
C VAL A 77 9.18 22.92 -4.63
N ILE A 78 9.96 22.62 -3.59
CA ILE A 78 11.41 22.84 -3.60
C ILE A 78 12.07 21.73 -4.44
N PRO A 79 12.92 22.06 -5.43
CA PRO A 79 13.67 21.06 -6.18
C PRO A 79 14.61 20.25 -5.28
N LEU A 80 14.61 18.93 -5.44
CA LEU A 80 15.42 17.94 -4.71
C LEU A 80 16.92 18.01 -5.06
N SER A 81 17.59 19.14 -4.82
CA SER A 81 19.03 19.29 -5.04
C SER A 81 19.83 19.52 -3.75
N GLY A 82 19.33 19.05 -2.60
CA GLY A 82 20.03 19.09 -1.32
C GLY A 82 19.74 17.83 -0.46
N PRO A 83 20.50 17.59 0.62
CA PRO A 83 20.21 16.50 1.54
C PRO A 83 18.78 16.66 2.09
N MET A 84 17.95 15.61 2.02
CA MET A 84 16.64 15.62 2.67
C MET A 84 16.84 15.88 4.16
N HIS A 85 16.49 17.07 4.62
CA HIS A 85 16.40 17.35 6.04
C HIS A 85 15.06 16.79 6.55
N ALA A 86 15.04 16.28 7.78
CA ALA A 86 13.77 15.91 8.39
C ALA A 86 12.91 17.18 8.57
N PRO A 87 11.67 17.22 8.06
CA PRO A 87 10.78 18.36 8.26
C PRO A 87 10.40 18.44 9.73
N LYS A 88 10.14 19.65 10.21
CA LYS A 88 9.60 19.85 11.57
C LYS A 88 8.09 19.90 11.51
N ILE A 89 7.45 19.14 12.40
CA ILE A 89 5.99 19.17 12.59
C ILE A 89 5.67 19.49 14.04
N THR A 90 4.53 20.15 14.26
CA THR A 90 4.07 20.40 15.63
C THR A 90 3.54 19.10 16.24
N TRP A 91 4.19 18.64 17.30
CA TRP A 91 3.83 17.43 18.04
C TRP A 91 3.95 17.71 19.54
N GLN A 92 2.91 17.39 20.32
CA GLN A 92 2.85 17.70 21.76
C GLN A 92 3.13 19.19 22.11
N GLY A 93 2.72 20.11 21.22
CA GLY A 93 2.87 21.55 21.42
C GLY A 93 4.25 22.11 21.11
N ALA A 94 5.18 21.31 20.58
CA ALA A 94 6.52 21.75 20.18
C ALA A 94 6.89 21.24 18.78
N PRO A 95 7.84 21.90 18.07
CA PRO A 95 8.34 21.40 16.79
C PRO A 95 9.24 20.17 17.01
N HIS A 96 8.95 19.09 16.31
CA HIS A 96 9.72 17.84 16.31
C HIS A 96 10.04 17.38 14.89
N GLU A 97 11.21 16.79 14.68
CA GLU A 97 11.60 16.23 13.38
C GLU A 97 10.76 14.99 13.03
N ALA A 98 10.34 14.87 11.76
CA ALA A 98 9.69 13.69 11.21
C ALA A 98 10.57 13.04 10.12
N PRO A 99 11.71 12.42 10.48
CA PRO A 99 12.54 11.66 9.54
C PRO A 99 11.77 10.51 8.89
N LEU A 100 12.29 9.96 7.79
CA LEU A 100 11.75 8.75 7.17
C LEU A 100 12.14 7.49 7.98
N PRO A 101 11.31 6.43 8.01
CA PRO A 101 11.72 5.13 8.53
C PRO A 101 12.88 4.56 7.69
N CYS A 102 13.66 3.62 8.25
CA CYS A 102 14.77 3.02 7.49
C CYS A 102 14.32 2.01 6.42
N GLY A 103 13.08 1.54 6.46
CA GLY A 103 12.54 0.63 5.48
C GLY A 103 11.02 0.52 5.56
N ILE A 104 10.44 -0.07 4.52
CA ILE A 104 9.02 -0.39 4.47
C ILE A 104 8.76 -1.80 3.96
N VAL A 105 7.74 -2.46 4.50
CA VAL A 105 7.36 -3.83 4.17
C VAL A 105 5.87 -3.89 3.85
N GLY A 106 5.52 -4.44 2.69
CA GLY A 106 4.15 -4.75 2.28
C GLY A 106 3.96 -6.22 1.95
N ALA A 107 3.18 -6.95 2.74
CA ALA A 107 2.74 -8.29 2.37
C ALA A 107 1.37 -8.22 1.69
N SER A 108 1.29 -8.52 0.41
CA SER A 108 0.06 -8.43 -0.39
C SER A 108 -0.66 -7.08 -0.25
N PRO A 109 0.03 -5.92 -0.37
CA PRO A 109 -0.57 -4.63 -0.01
C PRO A 109 -1.72 -4.24 -0.96
N TRP A 110 -2.80 -3.70 -0.40
CA TRP A 110 -3.96 -3.23 -1.16
C TRP A 110 -3.73 -1.81 -1.72
N VAL A 111 -2.86 -1.69 -2.72
CA VAL A 111 -2.37 -0.39 -3.22
C VAL A 111 -3.35 0.37 -4.13
N ASP A 112 -4.44 -0.28 -4.54
CA ASP A 112 -5.51 0.26 -5.37
C ASP A 112 -6.86 -0.01 -4.68
N VAL A 113 -7.42 1.00 -3.99
CA VAL A 113 -8.71 0.86 -3.29
C VAL A 113 -9.87 0.61 -4.25
N SER A 114 -9.75 1.01 -5.52
CA SER A 114 -10.80 0.75 -6.50
C SER A 114 -10.80 -0.69 -7.01
N ARG A 115 -9.66 -1.38 -6.96
CA ARG A 115 -9.45 -2.69 -7.60
C ARG A 115 -9.79 -2.62 -9.10
N CYS A 116 -9.28 -1.57 -9.77
CA CYS A 116 -9.66 -1.15 -11.11
C CYS A 116 -9.33 -2.13 -12.22
N PHE A 117 -8.39 -3.05 -11.99
CA PHE A 117 -8.12 -4.13 -12.91
C PHE A 117 -9.37 -5.02 -13.01
N GLY A 118 -10.01 -5.43 -11.91
CA GLY A 118 -11.33 -6.06 -11.99
C GLY A 118 -11.41 -7.36 -12.81
N GLU A 119 -12.58 -8.00 -12.80
CA GLU A 119 -12.77 -9.33 -13.42
C GLU A 119 -12.78 -9.31 -14.97
N ARG A 120 -12.89 -8.13 -15.58
CA ARG A 120 -12.95 -7.99 -17.05
C ARG A 120 -11.65 -7.46 -17.66
N PHE A 121 -10.62 -7.23 -16.86
CA PHE A 121 -9.35 -6.82 -17.39
C PHE A 121 -8.63 -7.99 -18.05
N THR A 122 -8.00 -7.67 -19.17
CA THR A 122 -7.24 -8.59 -19.98
C THR A 122 -5.90 -7.94 -20.24
N HIS A 123 -4.83 -8.69 -19.97
CA HIS A 123 -3.46 -8.26 -20.24
C HIS A 123 -3.25 -8.16 -21.76
N LYS A 124 -2.21 -7.42 -22.19
CA LYS A 124 -1.94 -7.23 -23.63
C LYS A 124 -1.66 -8.55 -24.38
N ASP A 125 -1.20 -9.57 -23.69
CA ASP A 125 -0.97 -10.91 -24.24
C ASP A 125 -2.24 -11.78 -24.35
N GLY A 126 -3.40 -11.23 -23.96
CA GLY A 126 -4.69 -11.91 -24.02
C GLY A 126 -5.02 -12.73 -22.77
N THR A 127 -4.13 -12.80 -21.79
CA THR A 127 -4.41 -13.47 -20.51
C THR A 127 -5.37 -12.65 -19.65
N VAL A 128 -6.20 -13.33 -18.87
CA VAL A 128 -7.17 -12.65 -17.97
C VAL A 128 -6.46 -12.13 -16.72
N GLY A 129 -6.97 -11.00 -16.20
CA GLY A 129 -6.44 -10.40 -14.98
C GLY A 129 -6.54 -11.28 -13.74
N SER A 130 -5.77 -10.92 -12.72
CA SER A 130 -5.70 -11.59 -11.41
C SER A 130 -7.05 -11.72 -10.71
N GLU A 131 -7.88 -10.69 -10.74
CA GLU A 131 -9.23 -10.71 -10.15
C GLU A 131 -10.14 -11.79 -10.74
N GLU A 132 -9.95 -12.17 -12.01
CA GLU A 132 -10.71 -13.24 -12.67
C GLU A 132 -9.98 -14.60 -12.58
N SER A 133 -8.67 -14.62 -12.83
CA SER A 133 -7.89 -15.86 -12.80
C SER A 133 -7.76 -16.46 -11.40
N CYS A 134 -7.77 -15.64 -10.35
CA CYS A 134 -7.52 -16.08 -8.98
C CYS A 134 -8.80 -16.29 -8.16
N LYS A 135 -9.98 -15.83 -8.63
CA LYS A 135 -11.24 -15.88 -7.85
C LYS A 135 -11.66 -17.26 -7.35
N GLY A 136 -11.19 -18.33 -8.00
CA GLY A 136 -11.55 -19.70 -7.65
C GLY A 136 -10.76 -20.27 -6.47
N PHE A 137 -9.63 -19.64 -6.09
CA PHE A 137 -8.74 -20.16 -5.05
C PHE A 137 -8.24 -19.09 -4.07
N ASP A 138 -8.33 -17.81 -4.41
CA ASP A 138 -8.16 -16.72 -3.45
C ASP A 138 -9.43 -16.54 -2.62
N TYR A 139 -9.29 -16.12 -1.35
CA TYR A 139 -10.43 -15.93 -0.44
C TYR A 139 -10.96 -14.49 -0.45
N LEU A 140 -10.31 -13.59 -1.18
CA LEU A 140 -10.82 -12.24 -1.37
C LEU A 140 -12.11 -12.28 -2.21
N PRO A 141 -13.12 -11.47 -1.87
CA PRO A 141 -14.28 -11.30 -2.73
C PRO A 141 -13.82 -10.70 -4.07
N THR A 142 -14.52 -10.99 -5.16
CA THR A 142 -14.25 -10.26 -6.41
C THR A 142 -14.75 -8.81 -6.31
N PRO A 143 -14.25 -7.88 -7.14
CA PRO A 143 -14.75 -6.50 -7.15
C PRO A 143 -16.26 -6.41 -7.38
N ARG A 144 -16.85 -7.32 -8.18
CA ARG A 144 -18.31 -7.40 -8.33
C ARG A 144 -19.01 -7.82 -7.05
N GLU A 145 -18.49 -8.81 -6.34
CA GLU A 145 -19.05 -9.24 -5.06
C GLU A 145 -18.93 -8.16 -4.00
N GLU A 146 -17.80 -7.47 -3.97
CA GLU A 146 -17.55 -6.32 -3.09
C GLU A 146 -18.54 -5.18 -3.38
N ARG A 147 -18.69 -4.80 -4.65
CA ARG A 147 -19.74 -3.86 -5.09
C ARG A 147 -21.13 -4.34 -4.71
N ALA A 148 -21.40 -5.64 -4.73
CA ALA A 148 -22.71 -6.20 -4.39
C ALA A 148 -23.03 -6.17 -2.88
N ARG A 149 -22.03 -6.02 -2.00
CA ARG A 149 -22.23 -5.97 -0.54
C ARG A 149 -23.25 -4.89 -0.16
N LYS A 150 -24.16 -5.26 0.73
CA LYS A 150 -25.14 -4.33 1.33
C LYS A 150 -24.76 -4.14 2.80
N TYR A 151 -24.46 -2.91 3.17
CA TYR A 151 -24.23 -2.56 4.56
C TYR A 151 -25.57 -2.28 5.23
N LYS A 152 -25.77 -2.80 6.44
CA LYS A 152 -26.92 -2.42 7.25
C LYS A 152 -26.73 -0.98 7.72
N TYR A 153 -27.80 -0.18 7.67
CA TYR A 153 -27.75 1.18 8.18
C TYR A 153 -27.36 1.19 9.66
N SER A 154 -26.49 2.13 10.02
CA SER A 154 -26.04 2.35 11.39
C SER A 154 -25.55 3.80 11.53
N PRO A 155 -25.31 4.32 12.76
CA PRO A 155 -24.69 5.63 12.91
C PRO A 155 -23.34 5.78 12.18
N ALA A 156 -22.63 4.67 11.95
CA ALA A 156 -21.38 4.63 11.21
C ALA A 156 -21.56 4.52 9.68
N TRP A 157 -22.77 4.17 9.23
CA TRP A 157 -23.15 4.00 7.83
C TRP A 157 -24.64 4.37 7.65
N PRO A 158 -24.99 5.67 7.75
CA PRO A 158 -26.36 6.15 7.57
C PRO A 158 -26.90 5.90 6.15
N GLU A 159 -28.20 6.20 5.94
CA GLU A 159 -28.87 6.00 4.65
C GLU A 159 -28.21 6.77 3.50
N ASP A 160 -27.77 8.00 3.78
CA ASP A 160 -26.93 8.79 2.89
C ASP A 160 -25.58 9.07 3.57
N VAL A 161 -24.56 8.34 3.12
CA VAL A 161 -23.17 8.48 3.55
C VAL A 161 -22.37 9.43 2.66
N GLY A 162 -22.94 9.90 1.54
CA GLY A 162 -22.24 10.71 0.53
C GLY A 162 -21.03 10.01 -0.12
N ARG A 163 -20.90 8.68 0.03
CA ARG A 163 -19.82 7.89 -0.55
C ARG A 163 -20.27 6.46 -0.86
N SER A 164 -19.73 5.90 -1.95
CA SER A 164 -20.07 4.55 -2.39
C SER A 164 -19.16 3.48 -1.76
N HIS A 165 -17.97 3.88 -1.30
CA HIS A 165 -16.99 2.99 -0.68
C HIS A 165 -16.84 3.23 0.83
N PHE A 166 -16.69 2.16 1.62
CA PHE A 166 -16.69 2.27 3.09
C PHE A 166 -15.49 3.05 3.65
N TYR A 167 -14.34 2.94 2.98
CA TYR A 167 -13.09 3.54 3.41
C TYR A 167 -12.98 5.05 3.13
N THR A 168 -13.42 5.55 1.97
CA THR A 168 -13.14 6.92 1.53
C THR A 168 -14.27 7.48 0.67
N HIS A 169 -14.29 8.80 0.52
CA HIS A 169 -15.16 9.48 -0.44
C HIS A 169 -14.72 9.16 -1.89
N ASP A 170 -15.69 9.01 -2.80
CA ASP A 170 -15.47 8.56 -4.18
C ASP A 170 -14.45 9.44 -4.93
N ALA A 171 -14.53 10.76 -4.73
CA ALA A 171 -13.58 11.74 -5.29
C ALA A 171 -12.11 11.54 -4.84
N LEU A 172 -11.87 10.85 -3.73
CA LEU A 172 -10.53 10.63 -3.16
C LEU A 172 -9.97 9.24 -3.47
N VAL A 173 -10.69 8.37 -4.17
CA VAL A 173 -10.25 6.98 -4.42
C VAL A 173 -8.92 6.94 -5.17
N ALA A 174 -8.72 7.85 -6.13
CA ALA A 174 -7.46 7.99 -6.87
C ALA A 174 -6.42 8.90 -6.18
N HIS A 175 -6.69 9.39 -4.96
CA HIS A 175 -5.72 10.19 -4.21
C HIS A 175 -4.55 9.28 -3.78
N PRO A 176 -3.27 9.72 -3.89
CA PRO A 176 -2.11 8.86 -3.62
C PRO A 176 -1.98 8.41 -2.16
N LEU A 177 -2.61 9.13 -1.21
CA LEU A 177 -2.71 8.70 0.20
C LEU A 177 -3.87 7.74 0.49
N VAL A 178 -4.72 7.48 -0.51
CA VAL A 178 -5.79 6.47 -0.46
C VAL A 178 -5.38 5.24 -1.27
N SER A 179 -4.93 5.46 -2.50
CA SER A 179 -4.41 4.41 -3.39
C SER A 179 -2.96 4.74 -3.75
N PRO A 180 -1.97 4.21 -3.00
CA PRO A 180 -0.54 4.45 -3.23
C PRO A 180 -0.05 4.16 -4.65
N ILE A 181 -0.76 3.31 -5.40
CA ILE A 181 -0.51 3.06 -6.82
C ILE A 181 -0.52 4.34 -7.69
N MET A 182 -1.17 5.42 -7.22
CA MET A 182 -1.28 6.71 -7.89
C MET A 182 -0.24 7.74 -7.47
N ALA A 183 0.74 7.38 -6.64
CA ALA A 183 1.82 8.28 -6.29
C ALA A 183 2.69 8.62 -7.53
N GLU A 184 2.83 9.92 -7.81
CA GLU A 184 3.61 10.43 -8.94
C GLU A 184 5.12 10.24 -8.76
N SER A 185 5.60 10.19 -7.51
CA SER A 185 7.01 10.06 -7.18
C SER A 185 7.23 9.36 -5.85
N TRP A 186 8.18 8.43 -5.85
CA TRP A 186 8.75 7.74 -4.69
C TRP A 186 10.20 8.14 -4.41
N SER A 187 10.70 9.17 -5.10
CA SER A 187 12.07 9.67 -4.88
C SER A 187 12.29 10.03 -3.41
N GLY A 188 13.42 9.60 -2.86
CA GLY A 188 13.77 9.72 -1.44
C GLY A 188 13.26 8.59 -0.55
N SER A 189 12.47 7.64 -1.07
CA SER A 189 11.99 6.51 -0.28
C SER A 189 13.12 5.66 0.30
N PRO A 190 12.96 5.11 1.52
CA PRO A 190 13.85 4.07 2.00
C PRO A 190 13.70 2.77 1.17
N PRO A 191 14.60 1.79 1.36
CA PRO A 191 14.41 0.47 0.77
C PRO A 191 13.05 -0.14 1.11
N MET A 192 12.49 -0.85 0.13
CA MET A 192 11.16 -1.44 0.21
C MET A 192 11.22 -2.94 0.00
N TRP A 193 10.39 -3.67 0.75
CA TRP A 193 10.11 -5.08 0.52
C TRP A 193 8.63 -5.26 0.23
N ILE A 194 8.30 -5.92 -0.87
CA ILE A 194 6.93 -6.27 -1.22
C ILE A 194 6.87 -7.74 -1.60
N SER A 195 5.85 -8.44 -1.12
CA SER A 195 5.50 -9.76 -1.66
C SER A 195 4.04 -9.84 -2.04
N VAL A 196 3.72 -10.71 -2.98
CA VAL A 196 2.34 -10.98 -3.42
C VAL A 196 2.20 -12.45 -3.83
N GLY A 197 1.01 -13.02 -3.65
CA GLY A 197 0.67 -14.34 -4.17
C GLY A 197 0.19 -14.31 -5.63
N ASP A 198 -0.29 -15.45 -6.12
CA ASP A 198 -1.26 -15.49 -7.23
C ASP A 198 -2.65 -15.17 -6.69
N GLU A 199 -2.83 -13.93 -6.27
CA GLU A 199 -4.03 -13.44 -5.57
C GLU A 199 -4.76 -12.38 -6.39
N CYS A 200 -5.99 -12.05 -5.99
CA CYS A 200 -6.82 -11.02 -6.62
C CYS A 200 -6.14 -9.64 -6.73
N LEU A 201 -5.21 -9.30 -5.81
CA LEU A 201 -4.47 -8.03 -5.82
C LEU A 201 -3.15 -8.09 -6.59
N ARG A 202 -2.83 -9.21 -7.25
CA ARG A 202 -1.53 -9.44 -7.92
C ARG A 202 -1.25 -8.36 -8.97
N ASP A 203 -2.18 -8.11 -9.88
CA ASP A 203 -1.89 -7.20 -11.00
C ASP A 203 -1.66 -5.76 -10.51
N ALA A 204 -2.43 -5.29 -9.52
CA ALA A 204 -2.19 -3.98 -8.90
C ALA A 204 -0.79 -3.88 -8.27
N ASN A 205 -0.33 -4.95 -7.64
CA ASN A 205 1.00 -5.03 -7.04
C ASN A 205 2.13 -5.12 -8.09
N LEU A 206 1.92 -5.85 -9.19
CA LEU A 206 2.87 -5.91 -10.31
C LEU A 206 3.04 -4.53 -10.96
N TYR A 207 1.93 -3.85 -11.25
CA TYR A 207 1.96 -2.48 -11.76
C TYR A 207 2.66 -1.53 -10.78
N PHE A 208 2.33 -1.63 -9.49
CA PHE A 208 2.93 -0.78 -8.48
C PHE A 208 4.44 -1.01 -8.34
N ALA A 209 4.89 -2.27 -8.33
CA ALA A 209 6.30 -2.63 -8.29
C ALA A 209 7.07 -2.10 -9.51
N HIS A 210 6.47 -2.22 -10.70
CA HIS A 210 7.02 -1.65 -11.93
C HIS A 210 7.23 -0.14 -11.77
N ARG A 211 6.18 0.59 -11.34
CA ARG A 211 6.23 2.04 -11.12
C ARG A 211 7.29 2.44 -10.09
N LEU A 212 7.40 1.70 -8.98
CA LEU A 212 8.42 1.93 -7.97
C LEU A 212 9.84 1.85 -8.56
N VAL A 213 10.12 0.81 -9.35
CA VAL A 213 11.42 0.62 -10.01
C VAL A 213 11.68 1.70 -11.06
N GLU A 214 10.70 2.04 -11.90
CA GLU A 214 10.80 3.14 -12.88
C GLU A 214 11.12 4.49 -12.22
N LEU A 215 10.54 4.73 -11.04
CA LEU A 215 10.73 5.96 -10.26
C LEU A 215 12.00 5.92 -9.39
N GLY A 216 12.84 4.88 -9.54
CA GLY A 216 14.15 4.78 -8.88
C GLY A 216 14.13 4.28 -7.44
N ALA A 217 13.02 3.71 -6.96
CA ALA A 217 12.95 3.14 -5.62
C ALA A 217 13.80 1.85 -5.51
N SER A 218 14.44 1.66 -4.36
CA SER A 218 15.14 0.41 -4.03
C SER A 218 14.10 -0.62 -3.57
N LEU A 219 13.71 -1.53 -4.47
CA LEU A 219 12.62 -2.48 -4.24
C LEU A 219 13.10 -3.93 -4.33
N ARG A 220 12.84 -4.69 -3.26
CA ARG A 220 12.81 -6.15 -3.23
C ARG A 220 11.36 -6.61 -3.45
N PHE A 221 11.04 -7.14 -4.62
CA PHE A 221 9.70 -7.65 -4.94
C PHE A 221 9.69 -9.17 -5.15
N LEU A 222 8.70 -9.84 -4.58
CA LEU A 222 8.54 -11.28 -4.59
C LEU A 222 7.13 -11.71 -4.98
N HIS A 223 6.99 -12.39 -6.11
CA HIS A 223 5.76 -13.05 -6.52
C HIS A 223 5.81 -14.54 -6.17
N PHE A 224 5.06 -14.97 -5.17
CA PHE A 224 4.96 -16.36 -4.77
C PHE A 224 3.83 -17.05 -5.56
N THR A 225 4.18 -17.95 -6.48
CA THR A 225 3.17 -18.55 -7.34
C THR A 225 2.28 -19.53 -6.59
N SER A 226 1.02 -19.66 -7.03
CA SER A 226 -0.02 -20.50 -6.42
C SER A 226 -0.37 -20.17 -4.96
N MET A 227 0.05 -19.01 -4.44
CA MET A 227 -0.26 -18.59 -3.07
C MET A 227 -1.47 -17.64 -3.04
N PRO A 228 -2.41 -17.81 -2.08
CA PRO A 228 -3.54 -16.90 -1.90
C PRO A 228 -3.12 -15.60 -1.19
N HIS A 229 -4.06 -14.67 -1.06
CA HIS A 229 -3.83 -13.38 -0.42
C HIS A 229 -3.28 -13.53 1.01
N VAL A 230 -2.17 -12.85 1.34
CA VAL A 230 -1.55 -12.91 2.69
C VAL A 230 -1.30 -14.36 3.14
N PHE A 231 -0.81 -15.22 2.24
CA PHE A 231 -0.51 -16.63 2.53
C PHE A 231 0.42 -16.82 3.73
N GLN A 232 1.27 -15.83 4.03
CA GLN A 232 2.14 -15.82 5.21
C GLN A 232 1.34 -15.92 6.52
N GLY A 233 0.15 -15.32 6.56
CA GLY A 233 -0.75 -15.36 7.72
C GLY A 233 -1.80 -16.47 7.66
N THR A 234 -2.30 -16.81 6.47
CA THR A 234 -3.40 -17.78 6.31
C THR A 234 -2.93 -19.23 6.29
N ILE A 235 -1.74 -19.50 5.74
CA ILE A 235 -1.13 -20.83 5.68
C ILE A 235 0.33 -20.81 6.19
N PRO A 236 0.57 -20.35 7.43
CA PRO A 236 1.92 -20.04 7.96
C PRO A 236 2.82 -21.28 8.09
N HIS A 237 2.23 -22.48 8.12
CA HIS A 237 2.93 -23.74 8.34
C HIS A 237 3.56 -24.32 7.06
N LEU A 238 3.29 -23.75 5.88
CA LEU A 238 3.92 -24.19 4.64
C LEU A 238 5.35 -23.66 4.50
N ALA A 239 6.19 -24.40 3.78
CA ALA A 239 7.59 -24.03 3.55
C ALA A 239 7.72 -22.70 2.78
N VAL A 240 6.83 -22.44 1.83
CA VAL A 240 6.76 -21.19 1.07
C VAL A 240 6.44 -19.97 1.93
N SER A 241 5.55 -20.11 2.92
CA SER A 241 5.24 -19.06 3.91
C SER A 241 6.45 -18.74 4.77
N ARG A 242 7.17 -19.77 5.25
CA ARG A 242 8.43 -19.59 5.99
C ARG A 242 9.49 -18.93 5.13
N ARG A 243 9.64 -19.34 3.87
CA ARG A 243 10.57 -18.71 2.92
C ARG A 243 10.28 -17.22 2.74
N SER A 244 9.01 -16.82 2.68
CA SER A 244 8.64 -15.40 2.62
C SER A 244 9.06 -14.63 3.87
N PHE A 245 8.85 -15.20 5.07
CA PHE A 245 9.33 -14.59 6.31
C PHE A 245 10.86 -14.55 6.43
N GLU A 246 11.56 -15.57 5.95
CA GLU A 246 13.02 -15.62 5.93
C GLU A 246 13.61 -14.51 5.04
N ASP A 247 13.04 -14.30 3.85
CA ASP A 247 13.46 -13.21 2.96
C ASP A 247 13.17 -11.84 3.55
N MET A 248 12.00 -11.67 4.17
CA MET A 248 11.65 -10.46 4.90
C MET A 248 12.64 -10.21 6.04
N ALA A 249 12.97 -11.22 6.84
CA ALA A 249 13.92 -11.11 7.94
C ALA A 249 15.32 -10.72 7.46
N GLU A 250 15.79 -11.30 6.34
CA GLU A 250 17.04 -10.91 5.70
C GLU A 250 17.03 -9.44 5.25
N PHE A 251 15.93 -8.98 4.65
CA PHE A 251 15.75 -7.56 4.32
C PHE A 251 15.84 -6.67 5.57
N LEU A 252 15.16 -7.03 6.67
CA LEU A 252 15.25 -6.28 7.93
C LEU A 252 16.69 -6.25 8.48
N ASP A 253 17.40 -7.37 8.42
CA ASP A 253 18.79 -7.45 8.89
C ASP A 253 19.73 -6.54 8.11
N ILE A 254 19.57 -6.48 6.79
CA ILE A 254 20.34 -5.58 5.93
C ILE A 254 20.00 -4.12 6.26
N VAL A 255 18.71 -3.77 6.30
CA VAL A 255 18.26 -2.39 6.54
C VAL A 255 18.65 -1.88 7.93
N PHE A 256 18.65 -2.73 8.95
CA PHE A 256 19.12 -2.37 10.29
C PHE A 256 20.65 -2.36 10.45
N GLY A 257 21.39 -2.75 9.42
CA GLY A 257 22.86 -2.88 9.45
C GLY A 257 23.36 -4.05 10.29
N ARG A 258 22.53 -5.09 10.49
CA ARG A 258 22.89 -6.32 11.22
C ARG A 258 23.57 -7.35 10.31
N LYS A 259 23.38 -7.23 9.00
CA LYS A 259 24.00 -8.07 7.97
C LYS A 259 24.65 -7.19 6.92
N GLU A 260 25.90 -7.49 6.56
CA GLU A 260 26.58 -6.84 5.45
C GLU A 260 25.94 -7.26 4.12
N GLY A 261 25.90 -6.34 3.15
CA GLY A 261 25.27 -6.52 1.86
C GLY A 261 24.23 -5.43 1.56
N GLY A 262 23.86 -5.31 0.28
CA GLY A 262 22.77 -4.45 -0.15
C GLY A 262 21.46 -5.22 -0.23
N VAL A 263 20.33 -4.51 -0.19
CA VAL A 263 19.03 -5.11 -0.48
C VAL A 263 19.07 -5.69 -1.90
N LYS A 264 18.61 -6.93 -2.06
CA LYS A 264 18.48 -7.57 -3.38
C LYS A 264 17.36 -6.87 -4.17
N VAL A 265 17.74 -5.85 -4.94
CA VAL A 265 16.79 -5.06 -5.74
C VAL A 265 16.41 -5.84 -6.99
N GLY A 266 15.10 -5.97 -7.23
CA GLY A 266 14.54 -6.64 -8.38
C GLY A 266 13.25 -7.39 -8.06
N GLU A 267 12.62 -7.89 -9.11
CA GLU A 267 11.46 -8.78 -9.04
C GLU A 267 11.90 -10.24 -9.21
N TYR A 268 11.28 -11.11 -8.42
CA TYR A 268 11.51 -12.53 -8.50
C TYR A 268 10.22 -13.32 -8.33
N ARG A 269 10.08 -14.40 -9.09
CA ARG A 269 9.05 -15.41 -8.89
C ARG A 269 9.58 -16.52 -8.02
N VAL A 270 8.79 -16.97 -7.06
CA VAL A 270 9.15 -18.05 -6.14
C VAL A 270 8.18 -19.21 -6.33
N HIS A 271 8.73 -20.38 -6.65
CA HIS A 271 7.95 -21.58 -6.84
C HIS A 271 7.47 -22.17 -5.50
N PRO A 272 6.20 -22.59 -5.35
CA PRO A 272 5.59 -22.90 -4.05
C PRO A 272 6.14 -24.14 -3.36
N VAL A 273 6.67 -25.10 -4.13
CA VAL A 273 7.18 -26.37 -3.59
C VAL A 273 8.70 -26.39 -3.52
N THR A 274 9.38 -26.21 -4.66
CA THR A 274 10.85 -26.19 -4.73
C THR A 274 11.48 -24.98 -4.02
N LEU A 275 10.72 -23.90 -3.78
CA LEU A 275 11.21 -22.63 -3.24
C LEU A 275 12.26 -21.93 -4.11
N GLU A 276 12.41 -22.39 -5.35
CA GLU A 276 13.31 -21.79 -6.32
C GLU A 276 12.85 -20.38 -6.64
N GLU A 277 13.81 -19.46 -6.64
CA GLU A 277 13.61 -18.06 -6.92
C GLU A 277 14.20 -17.71 -8.29
N VAL A 278 13.36 -17.26 -9.21
CA VAL A 278 13.72 -16.93 -10.59
C VAL A 278 13.56 -15.44 -10.81
N ALA A 279 14.62 -14.77 -11.25
CA ALA A 279 14.56 -13.35 -11.60
C ALA A 279 13.63 -13.12 -12.79
N VAL A 280 12.80 -12.08 -12.70
CA VAL A 280 11.91 -11.68 -13.81
C VAL A 280 12.54 -10.51 -14.55
N ASP A 281 12.52 -10.57 -15.88
CA ASP A 281 12.97 -9.47 -16.72
C ASP A 281 11.99 -8.29 -16.64
N ARG A 282 12.53 -7.06 -16.66
CA ARG A 282 11.76 -5.82 -16.51
C ARG A 282 10.65 -5.68 -17.56
N ALA A 283 10.80 -6.28 -18.74
CA ALA A 283 9.75 -6.29 -19.76
C ALA A 283 8.46 -7.00 -19.29
N GLY A 284 8.57 -7.99 -18.39
CA GLY A 284 7.45 -8.76 -17.84
C GLY A 284 6.57 -8.00 -16.84
N LEU A 285 6.99 -6.80 -16.42
CA LEU A 285 6.37 -6.02 -15.34
C LEU A 285 5.32 -5.01 -15.80
N THR A 286 5.27 -4.70 -17.09
CA THR A 286 4.59 -3.49 -17.55
C THR A 286 3.06 -3.60 -17.53
N LEU A 287 2.48 -4.76 -17.22
CA LEU A 287 1.09 -5.12 -17.60
C LEU A 287 0.78 -4.69 -19.05
N GLY A 288 1.79 -4.76 -19.92
CA GLY A 288 1.72 -4.28 -21.30
C GLY A 288 2.06 -2.80 -21.52
N GLY A 289 2.50 -2.03 -20.54
CA GLY A 289 2.88 -0.62 -20.69
C GLY A 289 1.73 0.33 -20.40
N LEU A 290 0.91 0.01 -19.40
CA LEU A 290 -0.13 0.92 -18.92
C LEU A 290 0.53 2.17 -18.32
N THR A 291 0.02 3.34 -18.68
CA THR A 291 0.39 4.62 -18.08
C THR A 291 -0.36 4.84 -16.75
N VAL A 292 0.04 5.86 -15.99
CA VAL A 292 -0.70 6.27 -14.77
C VAL A 292 -2.10 6.76 -15.15
N GLU A 293 -2.23 7.41 -16.30
CA GLU A 293 -3.47 7.92 -16.86
C GLU A 293 -4.42 6.78 -17.24
N ASP A 294 -3.89 5.68 -17.82
CA ASP A 294 -4.69 4.49 -18.12
C ASP A 294 -5.26 3.87 -16.84
N VAL A 295 -4.41 3.68 -15.82
CA VAL A 295 -4.86 3.14 -14.52
C VAL A 295 -5.87 4.07 -13.87
N LYS A 296 -5.62 5.39 -13.86
CA LYS A 296 -6.57 6.39 -13.35
C LYS A 296 -7.91 6.32 -14.09
N ALA A 297 -7.91 6.13 -15.40
CA ALA A 297 -9.14 5.97 -16.18
C ALA A 297 -9.91 4.69 -15.79
N LEU A 298 -9.20 3.58 -15.53
CA LEU A 298 -9.80 2.36 -14.98
C LEU A 298 -10.40 2.60 -13.59
N MET A 299 -9.69 3.29 -12.69
CA MET A 299 -10.19 3.62 -11.34
C MET A 299 -11.47 4.48 -11.42
N VAL A 300 -11.49 5.50 -12.27
CA VAL A 300 -12.66 6.36 -12.47
C VAL A 300 -13.85 5.57 -13.01
N LYS A 301 -13.61 4.63 -13.93
CA LYS A 301 -14.65 3.74 -14.45
C LYS A 301 -15.24 2.88 -13.33
N GLU A 302 -14.38 2.33 -12.48
CA GLU A 302 -14.79 1.45 -11.37
C GLU A 302 -15.60 2.22 -10.31
N VAL A 303 -15.17 3.42 -9.93
CA VAL A 303 -15.91 4.30 -9.01
C VAL A 303 -17.30 4.66 -9.57
N LYS A 304 -17.42 4.89 -10.89
CA LYS A 304 -18.74 5.12 -11.52
C LYS A 304 -19.65 3.89 -11.43
N GLU A 305 -19.10 2.68 -11.51
CA GLU A 305 -19.89 1.45 -11.31
C GLU A 305 -20.38 1.31 -9.86
N TRP A 306 -19.65 1.87 -8.88
CA TRP A 306 -20.11 1.93 -7.49
C TRP A 306 -21.33 2.86 -7.36
N ALA A 307 -21.26 4.04 -7.98
CA ALA A 307 -22.33 5.05 -7.95
C ALA A 307 -23.63 4.59 -8.64
N LYS A 308 -23.54 3.85 -9.75
CA LYS A 308 -24.74 3.28 -10.42
C LYS A 308 -25.56 2.37 -9.50
N LYS A 309 -24.94 1.78 -8.48
CA LYS A 309 -25.66 0.98 -7.48
C LYS A 309 -26.30 1.83 -6.39
N SER A 310 -25.70 2.96 -6.00
CA SER A 310 -26.32 3.88 -5.02
C SER A 310 -27.55 4.58 -5.60
N GLU A 311 -27.58 4.88 -6.90
CA GLU A 311 -28.76 5.42 -7.60
C GLU A 311 -29.93 4.44 -7.70
N GLY A 312 -29.69 3.13 -7.51
CA GLY A 312 -30.75 2.11 -7.40
C GLY A 312 -31.59 2.20 -6.11
N ILE A 313 -31.34 3.19 -5.26
CA ILE A 313 -32.09 3.48 -4.03
C ILE A 313 -33.28 4.44 -4.28
N GLU A 314 -33.34 5.14 -5.42
CA GLU A 314 -34.43 6.11 -5.72
C GLU A 314 -35.72 5.51 -6.31
N ALA A 315 -35.92 4.19 -6.29
CA ALA A 315 -37.16 3.60 -6.80
C ALA A 315 -37.72 2.53 -5.86
N LYS A 316 -38.20 2.97 -4.69
CA LYS A 316 -39.29 2.37 -3.89
C LYS A 316 -39.52 3.19 -2.61
N LEU A 317 -40.20 4.34 -2.77
CA LEU A 317 -41.06 4.93 -1.75
C LEU A 317 -42.49 4.92 -2.31
#